data_AF-A0A382VUA3-F1
#
_entry.id   AF-A0A382VUA3-F1
#
_cell.length_a   1.000
_cell.length_b   1.000
_cell.length_c   1.000
_cell.angle_alpha   90.00
_cell.angle_beta   90.00
_cell.angle_gamma   90.00
#
_symmetry.space_group_name_H-M   'P 1'
#
loop_
_entity.id
_entity.type
_entity.pdbx_description
1 polymer ?
#
loop_
_entity_poly.entity_id
_entity_poly.type
_entity_poly.pdbx_seq_one_letter_code
_entity_poly.pdbx_strand_id
1 'polypeptide(L)'
;MLEQIFKQLKLILSNFPKKHFYYFLLGIFFLSSITFLSKVELQSSIQKKEPSNEISLTDLVANVENIDEPNFYQIKTTDVKRNDTLFSILKRLGIKDYSIYNLVNSPNSHLLTKIKVGKKLEVEINDQNEVESLRYIEDFKSGVMA
;
A
#
# COMPACT_ATOMS: atom_id res chain seq x y z
N MET A 1 46.92 -4.35 23.25
CA MET A 1 45.75 -5.18 23.62
C MET A 1 45.00 -5.71 22.39
N LEU A 2 44.62 -4.86 21.42
CA LEU A 2 43.98 -5.30 20.16
C LEU A 2 44.81 -6.34 19.35
N GLU A 3 46.12 -6.14 19.21
CA GLU A 3 46.96 -7.10 18.46
C GLU A 3 47.01 -8.51 19.07
N GLN A 4 46.94 -8.60 20.40
CA GLN A 4 46.90 -9.90 21.09
C GLN A 4 45.56 -10.61 20.83
N ILE A 5 44.45 -9.85 20.82
CA ILE A 5 43.12 -10.36 20.50
C ILE A 5 43.07 -10.89 19.06
N PHE A 6 43.63 -10.16 18.09
CA PHE A 6 43.71 -10.62 16.69
C PHE A 6 44.54 -11.90 16.54
N LYS A 7 45.67 -12.01 17.24
CA LYS A 7 46.49 -13.23 17.22
C LYS A 7 45.72 -14.43 17.80
N GLN A 8 44.99 -14.23 18.89
CA GLN A 8 44.17 -15.29 19.50
C GLN A 8 43.00 -15.71 18.59
N LEU A 9 42.28 -14.75 18.00
CA LEU A 9 41.21 -15.02 17.03
C LEU A 9 41.73 -15.79 15.81
N LYS A 10 42.90 -15.41 15.27
CA LYS A 10 43.52 -16.11 14.14
C LYS A 10 43.87 -17.56 14.48
N LEU A 11 44.39 -17.82 15.69
CA LEU A 11 44.71 -19.18 16.14
C LEU A 11 43.45 -20.03 16.29
N ILE A 12 42.39 -19.47 16.88
CA ILE A 12 41.10 -20.16 17.05
C ILE A 12 40.49 -20.48 15.67
N LEU A 13 40.51 -19.52 14.74
CA LEU A 13 39.97 -19.70 13.39
C LEU A 13 40.79 -20.70 12.56
N SER A 14 42.11 -20.72 12.74
CA SER A 14 43.02 -21.63 12.03
C SER A 14 42.94 -23.08 12.51
N ASN A 15 42.61 -23.29 13.78
CA ASN A 15 42.41 -24.64 14.35
C ASN A 15 40.94 -25.11 14.25
N PHE A 16 40.04 -24.29 13.71
CA PHE A 16 38.64 -24.64 13.60
C PHE A 16 38.39 -25.65 12.47
N PRO A 17 37.60 -26.71 12.68
CA PRO A 17 37.38 -27.72 11.65
C PRO A 17 36.65 -27.10 10.44
N LYS A 18 37.22 -27.28 9.23
CA LYS A 18 36.74 -26.65 7.99
C LYS A 18 35.24 -26.89 7.70
N LYS A 19 34.71 -28.06 8.09
CA LYS A 19 33.28 -28.38 7.92
C LYS A 19 32.37 -27.49 8.78
N HIS A 20 32.79 -27.17 10.02
CA HIS A 20 32.01 -26.33 10.92
C HIS A 20 32.15 -24.84 10.61
N PHE A 21 33.27 -24.44 10.01
CA PHE A 21 33.48 -23.06 9.58
C PHE A 21 32.40 -22.58 8.58
N TYR A 22 31.97 -23.47 7.68
CA TYR A 22 30.89 -23.17 6.74
C TYR A 22 29.56 -22.89 7.46
N TYR A 23 29.18 -23.70 8.45
CA TYR A 23 27.95 -23.48 9.22
C TYR A 23 28.01 -22.19 10.06
N PHE A 24 29.19 -21.84 10.57
CA PHE A 24 29.41 -20.59 11.30
C PHE A 24 29.21 -19.36 10.40
N LEU A 25 29.80 -19.38 9.19
CA LEU A 25 29.58 -18.33 8.18
C LEU A 25 28.11 -18.24 7.77
N LEU A 26 27.45 -19.38 7.55
CA LEU A 26 26.04 -19.45 7.21
C LEU A 26 25.16 -18.82 8.30
N GLY A 27 25.47 -19.08 9.57
CA GLY A 27 24.76 -18.49 10.71
C GLY A 27 24.89 -16.97 10.75
N ILE A 28 26.09 -16.43 10.53
CA ILE A 28 26.32 -14.98 10.45
C ILE A 28 25.52 -14.38 9.30
N PHE A 29 25.52 -15.03 8.14
CA PHE A 29 24.76 -14.59 6.97
C PHE A 29 23.25 -14.52 7.25
N PHE A 30 22.67 -15.54 7.90
CA PHE A 30 21.25 -15.52 8.28
C PHE A 30 20.93 -14.40 9.26
N LEU A 31 21.78 -14.19 10.30
CA LEU A 31 21.58 -13.09 11.25
C LEU A 31 21.61 -11.72 10.55
N SER A 32 22.57 -11.50 9.65
CA SER A 32 22.66 -10.27 8.86
C SER A 32 21.48 -10.11 7.90
N SER A 33 20.97 -11.21 7.34
CA SER A 33 19.81 -11.17 6.46
C SER A 33 18.54 -10.74 7.19
N ILE A 34 18.34 -11.16 8.45
CA ILE A 34 17.18 -10.78 9.26
C ILE A 34 17.21 -9.27 9.56
N THR A 35 18.37 -8.73 9.93
CA THR A 35 18.51 -7.30 10.21
C THR A 35 18.36 -6.44 8.96
N PHE A 36 18.78 -6.96 7.81
CA PHE A 36 18.56 -6.32 6.51
C PHE A 36 17.07 -6.34 6.13
N LEU A 37 16.40 -7.50 6.23
CA LEU A 37 14.97 -7.63 5.93
C LEU A 37 14.09 -6.74 6.82
N SER A 38 14.47 -6.55 8.08
CA SER A 38 13.77 -5.66 9.02
C SER A 38 13.72 -4.20 8.53
N LYS A 39 14.69 -3.77 7.73
CA LYS A 39 14.74 -2.41 7.15
C LYS A 39 14.03 -2.28 5.80
N VAL A 40 13.58 -3.39 5.22
CA VAL A 40 12.87 -3.37 3.94
C VAL A 40 11.42 -2.99 4.22
N GLU A 41 11.06 -1.75 3.93
CA GLU A 41 9.67 -1.30 3.96
C GLU A 41 8.94 -1.94 2.77
N LEU A 42 8.08 -2.90 3.09
CA LEU A 42 7.33 -3.66 2.12
C LEU A 42 6.19 -2.76 1.59
N GLN A 43 6.36 -2.16 0.41
CA GLN A 43 5.25 -1.54 -0.33
C GLN A 43 4.27 -2.63 -0.78
N SER A 44 3.46 -3.11 0.15
CA SER A 44 2.35 -4.00 -0.12
C SER A 44 1.20 -3.17 -0.70
N SER A 45 0.82 -3.43 -1.95
CA SER A 45 -0.52 -3.09 -2.40
C SER A 45 -1.49 -3.84 -1.49
N ILE A 46 -2.29 -3.10 -0.73
CA ILE A 46 -3.22 -3.62 0.28
C ILE A 46 -4.14 -4.67 -0.37
N GLN A 47 -3.82 -5.94 -0.14
CA GLN A 47 -4.77 -7.04 -0.27
C GLN A 47 -5.04 -7.52 1.15
N LYS A 48 -6.04 -6.89 1.79
CA LYS A 48 -6.48 -7.22 3.14
C LYS A 48 -7.13 -8.60 3.13
N LYS A 49 -6.39 -9.62 3.54
CA LYS A 49 -6.95 -10.87 4.05
C LYS A 49 -7.09 -10.72 5.56
N GLU A 50 -8.30 -10.93 6.07
CA GLU A 50 -8.55 -11.12 7.50
C GLU A 50 -7.63 -12.21 8.07
N PRO A 51 -7.26 -12.04 9.35
CA PRO A 51 -7.67 -13.07 10.30
C PRO A 51 -8.35 -12.43 11.52
N SER A 52 -9.45 -13.05 11.92
CA SER A 52 -10.11 -12.85 13.20
C SER A 52 -9.11 -12.86 14.36
N ASN A 53 -9.05 -11.77 15.10
CA ASN A 53 -8.84 -11.73 16.54
C ASN A 53 -9.39 -10.39 17.02
N GLU A 54 -10.38 -10.46 17.90
CA GLU A 54 -11.04 -9.33 18.53
C GLU A 54 -10.01 -8.58 19.40
N ILE A 55 -9.65 -7.35 19.00
CA ILE A 55 -8.74 -6.48 19.77
C ILE A 55 -9.61 -5.53 20.60
N SER A 56 -9.38 -5.49 21.92
CA SER A 56 -10.13 -4.63 22.83
C SER A 56 -9.82 -3.14 22.56
N LEU A 57 -10.86 -2.30 22.57
CA LEU A 57 -10.77 -0.85 22.32
C LEU A 57 -9.82 -0.10 23.27
N THR A 58 -9.51 -0.70 24.41
CA THR A 58 -8.59 -0.16 25.42
C THR A 58 -7.11 -0.27 25.05
N ASP A 59 -6.73 -1.18 24.13
CA ASP A 59 -5.32 -1.37 23.75
C ASP A 59 -4.86 -0.46 22.59
N LEU A 60 -5.78 0.28 21.98
CA LEU A 60 -5.53 1.17 20.83
C LEU A 60 -5.26 2.62 21.21
N VAL A 61 -5.42 3.00 22.48
CA VAL A 61 -5.16 4.36 22.96
C VAL A 61 -3.75 4.43 23.55
N ALA A 62 -2.75 4.27 22.68
CA ALA A 62 -1.43 4.82 22.97
C ALA A 62 -1.48 6.31 22.66
N ASN A 63 -1.12 7.14 23.65
CA ASN A 63 -0.86 8.57 23.46
C ASN A 63 0.11 8.75 22.28
N VAL A 64 -0.41 9.15 21.13
CA VAL A 64 0.42 9.63 20.02
C VAL A 64 -0.04 11.03 19.67
N GLU A 65 0.61 12.00 20.30
CA GLU A 65 0.72 13.37 19.79
C GLU A 65 1.34 13.28 18.38
N ASN A 66 0.61 13.73 17.36
CA ASN A 66 0.99 13.84 15.95
C ASN A 66 0.92 12.55 15.12
N ILE A 67 -0.29 12.04 14.90
CA ILE A 67 -0.60 11.25 13.71
C ILE A 67 -1.59 12.09 12.91
N ASP A 68 -1.20 12.50 11.69
CA ASP A 68 -2.13 13.04 10.69
C ASP A 68 -3.37 12.14 10.69
N GLU A 69 -4.55 12.73 10.91
CA GLU A 69 -5.81 12.01 11.09
C GLU A 69 -5.90 10.86 10.07
N PRO A 70 -6.32 9.64 10.49
CA PRO A 70 -6.56 8.57 9.54
C PRO A 70 -7.70 9.05 8.61
N ASN A 71 -7.34 9.63 7.47
CA ASN A 71 -8.29 10.06 6.46
C ASN A 71 -9.06 8.80 6.03
N PHE A 72 -10.34 8.74 6.38
CA PHE A 72 -11.16 7.60 6.03
C PHE A 72 -11.61 7.78 4.57
N TYR A 73 -10.98 7.04 3.68
CA TYR A 73 -11.39 7.03 2.28
C TYR A 73 -12.57 6.09 2.07
N GLN A 74 -13.63 6.62 1.46
CA GLN A 74 -14.78 5.86 1.01
C GLN A 74 -14.67 5.59 -0.49
N ILE A 75 -14.64 4.31 -0.87
CA ILE A 75 -14.65 3.90 -2.26
C ILE A 75 -16.11 3.73 -2.71
N LYS A 76 -16.52 4.51 -3.71
CA LYS A 76 -17.84 4.38 -4.34
C LYS A 76 -17.70 4.00 -5.80
N THR A 77 -18.49 3.02 -6.23
CA THR A 77 -18.51 2.55 -7.63
C THR A 77 -19.87 2.80 -8.25
N THR A 78 -19.90 3.22 -9.53
CA THR A 78 -21.14 3.40 -10.29
C THR A 78 -20.95 3.05 -11.76
N ASP A 79 -22.01 2.55 -12.39
CA ASP A 79 -22.05 2.32 -13.83
C ASP A 79 -22.35 3.62 -14.58
N VAL A 80 -21.63 3.86 -15.68
CA VAL A 80 -21.83 5.01 -16.56
C VAL A 80 -23.04 4.76 -17.46
N LYS A 81 -24.12 5.54 -17.30
CA LYS A 81 -25.35 5.39 -18.10
C LYS A 81 -25.27 6.21 -19.40
N ARG A 82 -26.17 5.92 -20.35
CA ARG A 82 -26.32 6.79 -21.55
C ARG A 82 -26.76 8.19 -21.09
N ASN A 83 -26.17 9.21 -21.71
CA ASN A 83 -26.39 10.63 -21.42
C ASN A 83 -25.97 11.07 -20.01
N ASP A 84 -25.24 10.23 -19.27
CA ASP A 84 -24.54 10.70 -18.07
C ASP A 84 -23.37 11.61 -18.51
N THR A 85 -23.21 12.71 -17.80
CA THR A 85 -21.99 13.52 -17.83
C THR A 85 -21.13 13.14 -16.63
N LEU A 86 -19.83 13.44 -16.67
CA LEU A 86 -18.99 13.24 -15.49
C LEU A 86 -19.56 13.98 -14.27
N PHE A 87 -20.10 15.18 -14.49
CA PHE A 87 -20.77 15.94 -13.46
C PHE A 87 -21.97 15.18 -12.86
N SER A 88 -22.88 14.64 -13.68
CA SER A 88 -24.05 13.92 -13.18
C SER A 88 -23.68 12.63 -12.45
N ILE A 89 -22.63 11.94 -12.90
CA ILE A 89 -22.12 10.72 -12.27
C ILE A 89 -21.55 11.02 -10.88
N LEU A 90 -20.65 11.99 -10.79
CA LEU A 90 -20.00 12.35 -9.52
C LEU A 90 -21.00 12.97 -8.54
N LYS A 91 -21.95 13.77 -9.03
CA LYS A 91 -23.03 14.32 -8.20
C LYS A 91 -23.90 13.21 -7.59
N ARG A 92 -24.21 12.17 -8.35
CA ARG A 92 -24.96 10.99 -7.87
C ARG A 92 -24.19 10.21 -6.80
N LEU A 93 -22.85 10.26 -6.81
CA LEU A 93 -22.00 9.66 -5.77
C LEU A 93 -21.91 10.53 -4.49
N GLY A 94 -22.54 11.70 -4.49
CA GLY A 94 -22.57 12.62 -3.34
C GLY A 94 -21.29 13.44 -3.18
N ILE A 95 -20.55 13.67 -4.27
CA ILE A 95 -19.33 14.49 -4.30
C ILE A 95 -19.73 15.97 -4.37
N LYS A 96 -18.96 16.84 -3.71
CA LYS A 96 -19.18 18.29 -3.72
C LYS A 96 -18.91 18.91 -5.10
N ASP A 97 -19.72 19.89 -5.47
CA ASP A 97 -19.65 20.55 -6.78
C ASP A 97 -18.27 21.20 -7.05
N TYR A 98 -17.65 21.76 -6.02
CA TYR A 98 -16.31 22.35 -6.10
C TYR A 98 -15.23 21.32 -6.48
N SER A 99 -15.28 20.12 -5.88
CA SER A 99 -14.33 19.05 -6.20
C SER A 99 -14.51 18.54 -7.64
N ILE A 100 -15.76 18.43 -8.10
CA ILE A 100 -16.08 18.09 -9.49
C ILE A 100 -15.53 19.14 -10.46
N TYR A 101 -15.71 20.43 -10.15
CA TYR A 101 -15.20 21.53 -10.96
C TYR A 101 -13.66 21.49 -11.06
N ASN A 102 -12.96 21.24 -9.96
CA ASN A 102 -11.51 21.13 -9.95
C ASN A 102 -11.02 19.94 -10.78
N LEU A 103 -11.71 18.81 -10.71
CA LEU A 103 -11.38 17.62 -11.50
C LEU A 103 -11.54 17.87 -13.01
N VAL A 104 -12.65 18.51 -13.42
CA VAL A 104 -12.93 18.82 -14.82
C VAL A 104 -11.95 19.85 -15.39
N ASN A 105 -11.46 20.78 -14.57
CA ASN A 105 -10.49 21.80 -14.98
C ASN A 105 -9.03 21.41 -14.71
N SER A 106 -8.78 20.16 -14.30
CA SER A 106 -7.42 19.68 -14.07
C SER A 106 -6.63 19.59 -15.39
N PRO A 107 -5.29 19.65 -15.35
CA PRO A 107 -4.44 19.53 -16.54
C PRO A 107 -4.67 18.21 -17.31
N ASN A 108 -5.10 17.17 -16.62
CA ASN A 108 -5.33 15.83 -17.16
C ASN A 108 -6.80 15.55 -17.49
N SER A 109 -7.65 16.58 -17.54
CA SER A 109 -9.08 16.44 -17.84
C SER A 109 -9.37 15.75 -19.17
N HIS A 110 -8.45 15.80 -20.13
CA HIS A 110 -8.53 15.06 -21.39
C HIS A 110 -8.69 13.54 -21.19
N LEU A 111 -8.19 12.96 -20.08
CA LEU A 111 -8.35 11.54 -19.78
C LEU A 111 -9.81 11.16 -19.48
N LEU A 112 -10.61 12.12 -18.99
CA LEU A 112 -12.03 11.92 -18.67
C LEU A 112 -12.87 11.68 -19.93
N THR A 113 -12.39 12.13 -21.10
CA THR A 113 -13.05 11.88 -22.41
C THR A 113 -13.02 10.41 -22.83
N LYS A 114 -12.15 9.60 -22.22
CA LYS A 114 -12.02 8.16 -22.52
C LYS A 114 -13.09 7.31 -21.85
N ILE A 115 -13.86 7.88 -20.92
CA ILE A 115 -14.91 7.17 -20.18
C ILE A 115 -16.06 6.82 -21.14
N LYS A 116 -16.35 5.52 -21.29
CA LYS A 116 -17.42 5.01 -22.16
C LYS A 116 -18.64 4.60 -21.36
N VAL A 117 -19.79 4.69 -22.03
CA VAL A 117 -21.08 4.20 -21.52
C VAL A 117 -21.03 2.69 -21.28
N GLY A 118 -21.68 2.24 -20.21
CA GLY A 118 -21.79 0.82 -19.84
C GLY A 118 -20.55 0.26 -19.14
N LYS A 119 -19.60 1.13 -18.77
CA LYS A 119 -18.40 0.79 -18.00
C LYS A 119 -18.52 1.29 -16.56
N LYS A 120 -17.64 0.80 -15.70
CA LYS A 120 -17.64 1.14 -14.27
C LYS A 120 -16.66 2.27 -13.98
N LEU A 121 -17.12 3.19 -13.15
CA LEU A 121 -16.32 4.25 -12.59
C LEU A 121 -16.23 4.03 -11.08
N GLU A 122 -15.01 4.02 -10.57
CA GLU A 122 -14.72 3.94 -9.15
C GLU A 122 -14.09 5.26 -8.71
N VAL A 123 -14.59 5.80 -7.62
CA VAL A 123 -14.17 7.09 -7.09
C VAL A 123 -13.87 6.93 -5.62
N GLU A 124 -12.67 7.33 -5.24
CA GLU A 124 -12.23 7.41 -3.86
C GLU A 124 -12.50 8.81 -3.34
N ILE A 125 -13.21 8.86 -2.21
CA ILE A 125 -13.74 10.09 -1.65
C ILE A 125 -13.23 10.22 -0.22
N ASN A 126 -12.71 11.39 0.17
CA ASN A 126 -12.33 11.67 1.54
C ASN A 126 -13.54 12.01 2.45
N ASP A 127 -13.30 12.24 3.73
CA ASP A 127 -14.33 12.55 4.73
C ASP A 127 -15.10 13.86 4.43
N GLN A 128 -14.51 14.74 3.62
CA GLN A 128 -15.07 16.02 3.17
C GLN A 128 -15.86 15.89 1.86
N ASN A 129 -16.09 14.68 1.35
CA ASN A 129 -16.78 14.41 0.08
C ASN A 129 -16.03 14.96 -1.15
N GLU A 130 -14.70 15.02 -1.09
CA GLU A 130 -13.84 15.44 -2.19
C GLU A 130 -13.19 14.22 -2.86
N VAL A 131 -12.97 14.32 -4.17
CA VAL A 131 -12.36 13.26 -4.97
C VAL A 131 -10.85 13.26 -4.75
N GLU A 132 -10.35 12.14 -4.25
CA GLU A 132 -8.91 11.87 -4.11
C GLU A 132 -8.39 11.11 -5.33
N SER A 133 -9.15 10.10 -5.77
CA SER A 133 -8.79 9.30 -6.94
C SER A 133 -10.01 8.89 -7.76
N LEU A 134 -9.80 8.74 -9.06
CA LEU A 134 -10.81 8.28 -10.01
C LEU A 134 -10.20 7.17 -10.87
N ARG A 135 -10.81 5.99 -10.81
CA ARG A 135 -10.40 4.80 -11.56
C ARG A 135 -11.50 4.40 -12.54
N TYR A 136 -11.13 4.30 -13.81
CA TYR A 136 -12.00 3.85 -14.88
C TYR A 136 -11.70 2.39 -15.22
N ILE A 137 -12.72 1.54 -15.15
CA ILE A 137 -12.60 0.09 -15.36
C ILE A 137 -13.17 -0.25 -16.75
N GLU A 138 -12.29 -0.42 -17.73
CA GLU A 138 -12.69 -0.72 -19.12
C GLU A 138 -13.22 -2.14 -19.31
N ASP A 139 -12.78 -3.13 -18.55
CA ASP A 139 -13.25 -4.51 -18.70
C ASP A 139 -13.24 -5.28 -17.38
N PHE A 140 -14.37 -5.89 -17.04
CA PHE A 140 -14.44 -6.93 -15.99
C PHE A 140 -13.99 -8.30 -16.54
N LYS A 141 -13.82 -8.41 -17.87
CA LYS A 141 -13.65 -9.67 -18.61
C LYS A 141 -12.21 -10.09 -18.93
N SER A 142 -11.18 -9.54 -18.28
CA SER A 142 -9.81 -10.12 -18.38
C SER A 142 -9.54 -11.23 -17.35
N GLY A 143 -10.57 -11.72 -16.65
CA GLY A 143 -10.47 -12.78 -15.67
C GLY A 143 -11.63 -13.78 -15.72
N VAL A 144 -11.98 -14.28 -16.91
CA VAL A 144 -12.61 -15.61 -16.98
C VAL A 144 -11.45 -16.60 -17.08
N MET A 145 -11.00 -17.10 -15.94
CA MET A 145 -10.32 -18.39 -15.93
C MET A 145 -11.39 -19.44 -16.24
N ALA A 146 -11.33 -20.00 -17.44
CA ALA A 146 -11.88 -21.33 -17.69
C ALA A 146 -10.92 -22.39 -17.13
#